data_AF-A0A2H0SIJ4-F1
#
_entry.id   AF-A0A2H0SIJ4-F1
#
_cell.length_a   1.000
_cell.length_b   1.000
_cell.length_c   1.000
_cell.angle_alpha   90.00
_cell.angle_beta   90.00
_cell.angle_gamma   90.00
#
_symmetry.space_group_name_H-M   'P 1'
#
loop_
_entity.id
_entity.type
_entity.pdbx_description
1 polymer ?
#
loop_
_entity_poly.entity_id
_entity_poly.type
_entity_poly.pdbx_seq_one_letter_code
_entity_poly.pdbx_strand_id
1 'polypeptide(L)'
;MNDQVQYQIIAKNLERKFNALLEHSDEEKFMMLHMDYVIYLGKQRLLSPIFDELLESENLYECTVEHLFFAYLITGLEKYGRPSFITKKIQKKFKIVQKLKKELDQFREEDKQRKKDGLPFFDPKKDFLPSRKEDLYVIQKLHNHLLEKLSEITLIKSDITLDRDGYLHFNGVKILISKSMDSDPYHILTTLFKRKSKIWSYDEIWEDWHNNENFDAKNWRKFYNASYKINAKVAQETMVKDFLIFNSKTVRINNHYL
;
A
#
# COMPACT_ATOMS: atom_id res chain seq x y z
N MET A 1 5.73 -13.08 -4.62
CA MET A 1 5.02 -12.25 -3.62
C MET A 1 3.79 -11.71 -4.30
N ASN A 2 2.59 -11.94 -3.75
CA ASN A 2 1.32 -11.50 -4.33
C ASN A 2 1.31 -9.96 -4.49
N ASP A 3 0.86 -9.46 -5.64
CA ASP A 3 0.75 -8.03 -5.93
C ASP A 3 -0.10 -7.30 -4.88
N GLN A 4 -1.15 -7.92 -4.32
CA GLN A 4 -1.93 -7.32 -3.22
C GLN A 4 -1.09 -7.02 -1.97
N VAL A 5 -0.23 -7.96 -1.57
CA VAL A 5 0.70 -7.76 -0.44
C VAL A 5 1.70 -6.66 -0.76
N GLN A 6 2.17 -6.58 -2.02
CA GLN A 6 3.04 -5.49 -2.46
C GLN A 6 2.32 -4.13 -2.39
N TYR A 7 1.06 -4.04 -2.81
CA TYR A 7 0.28 -2.81 -2.74
C TYR A 7 0.09 -2.33 -1.30
N GLN A 8 -0.16 -3.24 -0.34
CA GLN A 8 -0.23 -2.90 1.09
C GLN A 8 1.10 -2.38 1.63
N ILE A 9 2.22 -3.03 1.26
CA ILE A 9 3.57 -2.56 1.62
C ILE A 9 3.85 -1.18 1.03
N ILE A 10 3.43 -0.95 -0.22
CA ILE A 10 3.57 0.33 -0.90
C ILE A 10 2.78 1.42 -0.16
N ALA A 11 1.51 1.17 0.17
CA ALA A 11 0.64 2.11 0.88
C ALA A 11 1.24 2.52 2.23
N LYS A 12 1.63 1.54 3.06
CA LYS A 12 2.23 1.79 4.38
C LYS A 12 3.52 2.64 4.29
N ASN A 13 4.34 2.38 3.28
CA ASN A 13 5.56 3.16 3.06
C ASN A 13 5.27 4.57 2.56
N LEU A 14 4.23 4.77 1.74
CA LEU A 14 3.77 6.09 1.32
C LEU A 14 3.29 6.90 2.53
N GLU A 15 2.44 6.34 3.37
CA GLU A 15 1.95 6.99 4.60
C GLU A 15 3.11 7.42 5.48
N ARG A 16 4.06 6.51 5.75
CA ARG A 16 5.22 6.82 6.58
C ARG A 16 6.04 7.99 6.01
N LYS A 17 6.32 8.00 4.71
CA LYS A 17 7.11 9.07 4.07
C LYS A 17 6.34 10.39 4.03
N PHE A 18 5.04 10.34 3.80
CA PHE A 18 4.19 11.53 3.79
C PHE A 18 4.01 12.14 5.19
N ASN A 19 3.87 11.32 6.23
CA ASN A 19 3.84 11.82 7.61
C ASN A 19 5.16 12.49 7.99
N ALA A 20 6.30 11.93 7.58
CA ALA A 20 7.59 12.58 7.78
C ALA A 20 7.63 13.98 7.11
N LEU A 21 7.06 14.13 5.91
CA LEU A 21 6.92 15.43 5.23
C LEU A 21 6.11 16.44 6.04
N LEU A 22 5.02 16.00 6.68
CA LEU A 22 4.13 16.86 7.48
C LEU A 22 4.77 17.34 8.79
N GLU A 23 5.57 16.49 9.43
CA GLU A 23 6.16 16.75 10.76
C GLU A 23 7.26 17.82 10.76
N HIS A 24 7.86 18.11 9.60
CA HIS A 24 9.03 18.98 9.53
C HIS A 24 8.70 20.37 9.04
N SER A 25 8.93 21.37 9.90
CA SER A 25 8.75 22.80 9.58
C SER A 25 9.94 23.43 8.85
N ASP A 26 11.13 22.83 9.00
CA ASP A 26 12.36 23.26 8.36
C ASP A 26 12.31 23.03 6.83
N GLU A 27 12.65 24.06 6.06
CA GLU A 27 12.49 24.07 4.60
C GLU A 27 13.49 23.13 3.91
N GLU A 28 14.74 23.09 4.35
CA GLU A 28 15.75 22.21 3.78
C GLU A 28 15.38 20.74 4.00
N LYS A 29 14.96 20.41 5.23
CA LYS A 29 14.54 19.06 5.59
C LYS A 29 13.22 18.67 4.91
N PHE A 30 12.26 19.58 4.79
CA PHE A 30 11.06 19.38 3.98
C PHE A 30 11.43 18.98 2.56
N MET A 31 12.36 19.73 1.95
CA MET A 31 12.80 19.43 0.60
C MET A 31 13.46 18.06 0.48
N MET A 32 14.32 17.69 1.43
CA MET A 32 14.92 16.35 1.45
C MET A 32 13.87 15.23 1.50
N LEU A 33 12.88 15.38 2.36
CA LEU A 33 11.80 14.39 2.53
C LEU A 33 10.86 14.37 1.32
N HIS A 34 10.60 15.52 0.72
CA HIS A 34 9.83 15.63 -0.52
C HIS A 34 10.53 14.85 -1.63
N MET A 35 11.83 15.09 -1.83
CA MET A 35 12.63 14.37 -2.81
C MET A 35 12.61 12.86 -2.57
N ASP A 36 12.77 12.41 -1.32
CA ASP A 36 12.70 10.99 -0.96
C ASP A 36 11.32 10.37 -1.26
N TYR A 37 10.23 11.11 -1.02
CA TYR A 37 8.87 10.70 -1.37
C TYR A 37 8.70 10.53 -2.89
N VAL A 38 9.13 11.50 -3.69
CA VAL A 38 9.05 11.45 -5.16
C VAL A 38 9.91 10.33 -5.75
N ILE A 39 11.14 10.16 -5.27
CA ILE A 39 12.03 9.08 -5.70
C ILE A 39 11.40 7.72 -5.38
N TYR A 40 10.79 7.60 -4.20
CA TYR A 40 10.11 6.37 -3.81
C TYR A 40 8.96 6.04 -4.78
N LEU A 41 8.09 7.01 -5.09
CA LEU A 41 7.03 6.86 -6.10
C LEU A 41 7.61 6.42 -7.44
N GLY A 42 8.69 7.07 -7.89
CA GLY A 42 9.38 6.75 -9.13
C GLY A 42 9.88 5.31 -9.23
N LYS A 43 10.17 4.66 -8.11
CA LYS A 43 10.66 3.27 -8.08
C LYS A 43 9.54 2.22 -8.06
N GLN A 44 8.30 2.59 -7.72
CA GLN A 44 7.20 1.63 -7.58
C GLN A 44 6.52 1.35 -8.91
N ARG A 45 7.02 0.36 -9.66
CA ARG A 45 6.42 -0.05 -10.96
C ARG A 45 4.92 -0.37 -10.87
N LEU A 46 4.48 -0.91 -9.74
CA LEU A 46 3.08 -1.27 -9.49
C LEU A 46 2.13 -0.05 -9.45
N LEU A 47 2.66 1.17 -9.25
CA LEU A 47 1.86 2.40 -9.32
C LEU A 47 1.62 2.88 -10.75
N SER A 48 2.34 2.36 -11.74
CA SER A 48 2.26 2.86 -13.12
C SER A 48 0.83 2.87 -13.70
N PRO A 49 -0.02 1.84 -13.49
CA PRO A 49 -1.40 1.88 -13.97
C PRO A 49 -2.23 2.98 -13.29
N ILE A 50 -2.01 3.22 -11.99
CA ILE A 50 -2.71 4.28 -11.23
C ILE A 50 -2.32 5.65 -11.79
N PHE A 51 -1.04 5.85 -12.11
CA PHE A 51 -0.59 7.08 -12.76
C PHE A 51 -1.18 7.27 -14.17
N ASP A 52 -1.30 6.20 -14.96
CA ASP A 52 -1.93 6.26 -16.27
C ASP A 52 -3.43 6.66 -16.16
N GLU A 53 -4.18 6.07 -15.22
CA GLU A 53 -5.57 6.43 -14.94
C GLU A 53 -5.70 7.88 -14.47
N LEU A 54 -4.84 8.30 -13.54
CA LEU A 54 -4.82 9.66 -13.01
C LEU A 54 -4.70 10.72 -14.11
N LEU A 55 -3.90 10.44 -15.14
CA LEU A 55 -3.73 11.33 -16.28
C LEU A 55 -4.92 11.39 -17.21
N GLU A 56 -5.69 10.31 -17.29
CA GLU A 56 -6.92 10.25 -18.07
C GLU A 56 -8.05 10.97 -17.34
N SER A 57 -8.04 10.93 -16.01
CA SER A 57 -9.13 11.41 -15.17
C SER A 57 -9.34 12.93 -15.16
N GLU A 58 -8.49 13.72 -15.83
CA GLU A 58 -8.42 15.21 -15.75
C GLU A 58 -8.25 15.78 -14.32
N ASN A 59 -8.33 14.94 -13.28
CA ASN A 59 -8.40 15.30 -11.88
C ASN A 59 -7.01 15.45 -11.23
N LEU A 60 -5.99 14.78 -11.79
CA LEU A 60 -4.61 15.06 -11.45
C LEU A 60 -4.13 16.20 -12.32
N TYR A 61 -3.99 17.37 -11.71
CA TYR A 61 -3.41 18.52 -12.38
C TYR A 61 -2.12 18.08 -13.08
N GLU A 62 -2.00 18.41 -14.36
CA GLU A 62 -0.77 18.34 -15.14
C GLU A 62 0.42 18.84 -14.30
N CYS A 63 0.21 19.93 -13.55
CA CYS A 63 1.20 20.47 -12.62
C CYS A 63 1.73 19.48 -11.58
N THR A 64 0.93 18.52 -11.10
CA THR A 64 1.38 17.51 -10.12
C THR A 64 2.39 16.54 -10.75
N VAL A 65 2.10 16.04 -11.95
CA VAL A 65 3.01 15.12 -12.67
C VAL A 65 4.23 15.86 -13.18
N GLU A 66 4.06 17.09 -13.66
CA GLU A 66 5.15 17.98 -14.00
C GLU A 66 6.06 18.22 -12.81
N HIS A 67 5.50 18.53 -11.65
CA HIS A 67 6.24 18.81 -10.43
C HIS A 67 7.01 17.57 -9.95
N LEU A 68 6.36 16.40 -9.90
CA LEU A 68 7.05 15.14 -9.60
C LEU A 68 8.19 14.87 -10.58
N PHE A 69 7.96 15.10 -11.87
CA PHE A 69 8.97 14.84 -12.88
C PHE A 69 10.13 15.82 -12.80
N PHE A 70 9.86 17.09 -12.55
CA PHE A 70 10.86 18.13 -12.37
C PHE A 70 11.70 17.87 -11.12
N ALA A 71 11.06 17.58 -9.99
CA ALA A 71 11.73 17.17 -8.76
C ALA A 71 12.62 15.92 -8.99
N TYR A 72 12.15 14.95 -9.77
CA TYR A 72 12.93 13.78 -10.12
C TYR A 72 14.10 14.08 -11.09
N LEU A 73 13.88 14.96 -12.07
CA LEU A 73 14.89 15.39 -13.05
C LEU A 73 16.07 16.09 -12.37
N ILE A 74 15.79 17.00 -11.44
CA ILE A 74 16.81 17.71 -10.68
C ILE A 74 17.68 16.75 -9.88
N THR A 75 17.08 15.68 -9.35
CA THR A 75 17.67 14.93 -8.22
C THR A 75 18.17 13.54 -8.58
N GLY A 76 17.73 12.98 -9.70
CA GLY A 76 17.67 11.52 -9.77
C GLY A 76 17.73 10.88 -11.15
N LEU A 77 17.60 11.60 -12.26
CA LEU A 77 17.56 10.93 -13.56
C LEU A 77 18.86 10.19 -13.88
N GLU A 78 20.01 10.79 -13.55
CA GLU A 78 21.34 10.19 -13.76
C GLU A 78 21.62 9.03 -12.78
N LYS A 79 21.10 9.10 -11.55
CA LYS A 79 21.39 8.12 -10.49
C LYS A 79 20.38 6.97 -10.40
N TYR A 80 19.12 7.23 -10.70
CA TYR A 80 18.00 6.30 -10.46
C TYR A 80 17.28 5.90 -11.75
N GLY A 81 17.68 6.45 -12.90
CA GLY A 81 17.12 6.13 -14.20
C GLY A 81 15.77 6.81 -14.45
N ARG A 82 14.97 6.28 -15.38
CA ARG A 82 13.65 6.82 -15.69
C ARG A 82 12.64 6.41 -14.61
N PRO A 83 11.81 7.33 -14.07
CA PRO A 83 10.77 6.95 -13.13
C PRO A 83 9.79 5.98 -13.79
N SER A 84 9.38 4.96 -13.05
CA SER A 84 8.45 3.93 -13.52
C SER A 84 7.08 4.49 -13.90
N PHE A 85 6.65 5.58 -13.25
CA PHE A 85 5.40 6.26 -13.60
C PHE A 85 5.47 6.95 -14.95
N ILE A 86 6.65 7.25 -15.52
CA ILE A 86 6.77 7.89 -16.83
C ILE A 86 6.59 6.86 -17.93
N THR A 87 5.35 6.61 -18.27
CA THR A 87 4.96 5.74 -19.38
C THR A 87 5.19 6.43 -20.73
N LYS A 88 5.12 5.67 -21.83
CA LYS A 88 5.13 6.27 -23.19
C LYS A 88 3.93 7.22 -23.38
N LYS A 89 2.81 6.93 -22.71
CA LYS A 89 1.60 7.74 -22.73
C LYS A 89 1.84 9.11 -22.10
N ILE A 90 2.44 9.16 -20.90
CA ILE A 90 2.88 10.42 -20.26
C ILE A 90 3.77 11.23 -21.18
N GLN A 91 4.81 10.60 -21.73
CA GLN A 91 5.75 11.29 -22.60
C GLN A 91 5.08 11.91 -23.82
N LYS A 92 4.18 11.16 -24.46
CA LYS A 92 3.45 11.61 -25.64
C LYS A 92 2.46 12.73 -25.31
N LYS A 93 1.69 12.57 -24.23
CA LYS A 93 0.65 13.53 -23.82
C LYS A 93 1.27 14.89 -23.55
N PHE A 94 2.41 14.90 -22.89
CA PHE A 94 2.89 16.15 -22.36
C PHE A 94 3.86 16.91 -23.24
N LYS A 95 4.73 16.29 -24.06
CA LYS A 95 5.91 16.97 -24.68
C LYS A 95 6.81 17.75 -23.68
N ILE A 96 6.36 17.94 -22.44
CA ILE A 96 6.99 18.58 -21.29
C ILE A 96 8.27 17.87 -20.95
N VAL A 97 8.35 16.55 -21.12
CA VAL A 97 9.61 15.84 -20.88
C VAL A 97 10.74 16.39 -21.74
N GLN A 98 10.45 16.71 -23.01
CA GLN A 98 11.43 17.34 -23.90
C GLN A 98 11.63 18.82 -23.57
N LYS A 99 10.56 19.55 -23.24
CA LYS A 99 10.61 20.96 -22.85
C LYS A 99 11.40 21.17 -21.55
N LEU A 100 11.05 20.51 -20.46
CA LEU A 100 11.74 20.56 -19.17
C LEU A 100 13.17 20.06 -19.27
N LYS A 101 13.44 19.04 -20.09
CA LYS A 101 14.82 18.62 -20.33
C LYS A 101 15.62 19.72 -21.02
N LYS A 102 15.04 20.36 -22.05
CA LYS A 102 15.68 21.49 -22.74
C LYS A 102 15.90 22.68 -21.79
N GLU A 103 14.92 22.99 -20.94
CA GLU A 103 15.03 24.04 -19.92
C GLU A 103 16.11 23.70 -18.88
N LEU A 104 16.18 22.44 -18.43
CA LEU A 104 17.23 21.98 -17.52
C LEU A 104 18.62 22.02 -18.17
N ASP A 105 18.74 21.62 -19.43
CA ASP A 105 20.00 21.66 -20.17
C ASP A 105 20.45 23.11 -20.39
N GLN A 106 19.54 24.00 -20.79
CA GLN A 106 19.81 25.44 -20.90
C GLN A 106 20.27 26.01 -19.57
N PHE A 107 19.56 25.66 -18.50
CA PHE A 107 19.89 26.07 -17.15
C PHE A 107 21.30 25.62 -16.72
N ARG A 108 21.67 24.37 -17.00
CA ARG A 108 23.03 23.84 -16.73
C ARG A 108 24.11 24.61 -17.48
N GLU A 109 23.85 25.04 -18.71
CA GLU A 109 24.80 25.86 -19.49
C GLU A 109 24.91 27.29 -18.95
N GLU A 110 23.80 27.91 -18.57
CA GLU A 110 23.78 29.23 -17.91
C GLU A 110 24.57 29.21 -16.60
N ASP A 111 24.40 28.17 -15.79
CA ASP A 111 25.11 28.00 -14.51
C ASP A 111 26.63 27.78 -14.71
N LYS A 112 27.02 27.00 -15.74
CA LYS A 112 28.43 26.90 -16.15
C LYS A 112 29.02 28.24 -16.55
N GLN A 113 28.25 29.07 -17.26
CA GLN A 113 28.71 30.40 -17.69
C GLN A 113 28.85 31.35 -16.49
N ARG A 114 27.84 31.40 -15.60
CA ARG A 114 27.89 32.17 -14.34
C ARG A 114 29.11 31.81 -13.49
N LYS A 115 29.43 30.52 -13.40
CA LYS A 115 30.63 30.04 -12.69
C LYS A 115 31.92 30.62 -13.30
N LYS A 116 32.02 30.71 -14.63
CA LYS A 116 33.16 31.34 -15.30
C LYS A 116 33.23 32.84 -15.01
N ASP A 117 32.08 33.47 -14.88
CA ASP A 117 31.95 34.92 -14.64
C ASP A 117 32.08 35.30 -13.15
N GLY A 118 32.32 34.33 -12.26
CA GLY A 118 32.44 34.58 -10.81
C GLY A 118 31.11 34.92 -10.12
N LEU A 119 29.98 34.67 -10.78
CA LEU A 119 28.64 34.90 -10.24
C LEU A 119 28.21 33.74 -9.33
N PRO A 120 27.35 34.00 -8.32
CA PRO A 120 26.82 32.94 -7.48
C PRO A 120 26.04 31.92 -8.32
N PHE A 121 26.17 30.65 -7.93
CA PHE A 121 25.39 29.54 -8.46
C PHE A 121 23.91 29.83 -8.30
N PHE A 122 23.14 29.44 -9.31
CA PHE A 122 21.70 29.40 -9.16
C PHE A 122 21.34 28.19 -8.29
N ASP A 123 20.36 28.34 -7.40
CA ASP A 123 19.90 27.25 -6.54
C ASP A 123 18.55 26.76 -7.08
N PRO A 124 18.53 25.65 -7.86
CA PRO A 124 17.29 25.16 -8.45
C PRO A 124 16.20 24.89 -7.41
N LYS A 125 16.60 24.63 -6.16
CA LYS A 125 15.67 24.42 -5.07
C LYS A 125 15.00 25.71 -4.61
N LYS A 126 15.64 26.85 -4.71
CA LYS A 126 15.05 28.13 -4.31
C LYS A 126 14.22 28.78 -5.41
N ASP A 127 14.64 28.59 -6.65
CA ASP A 127 14.14 29.42 -7.74
C ASP A 127 13.08 28.73 -8.60
N PHE A 128 12.99 27.39 -8.58
CA PHE A 128 11.99 26.63 -9.36
C PHE A 128 10.96 25.88 -8.53
N LEU A 129 11.18 25.75 -7.22
CA LEU A 129 10.23 25.07 -6.37
C LEU A 129 9.15 26.07 -5.93
N PRO A 130 7.86 25.71 -6.03
CA PRO A 130 6.75 26.44 -5.44
C PRO A 130 6.99 26.68 -3.95
N SER A 131 6.20 27.58 -3.39
CA SER A 131 6.21 27.74 -1.93
C SER A 131 5.89 26.40 -1.27
N ARG A 132 6.51 26.12 -0.12
CA ARG A 132 6.24 24.91 0.68
C ARG A 132 4.75 24.60 0.84
N LYS A 133 3.92 25.63 0.97
CA LYS A 133 2.46 25.50 1.11
C LYS A 133 1.80 24.94 -0.14
N GLU A 134 2.20 25.43 -1.32
CA GLU A 134 1.71 24.96 -2.61
C GLU A 134 2.20 23.53 -2.87
N ASP A 135 3.48 23.26 -2.62
CA ASP A 135 4.06 21.92 -2.76
C ASP A 135 3.34 20.91 -1.88
N LEU A 136 3.15 21.23 -0.60
CA LEU A 136 2.50 20.32 0.32
C LEU A 136 1.05 20.04 -0.10
N TYR A 137 0.32 21.06 -0.56
CA TYR A 137 -1.04 20.89 -1.07
C TYR A 137 -1.09 19.93 -2.26
N VAL A 138 -0.20 20.11 -3.24
CA VAL A 138 -0.12 19.27 -4.43
C VAL A 138 0.24 17.83 -4.08
N ILE A 139 1.28 17.64 -3.26
CA ILE A 139 1.72 16.31 -2.81
C ILE A 139 0.62 15.62 -1.99
N GLN A 140 -0.07 16.35 -1.12
CA GLN A 140 -1.14 15.80 -0.30
C GLN A 140 -2.30 15.31 -1.16
N LYS A 141 -2.71 16.08 -2.19
CA LYS A 141 -3.77 15.67 -3.11
C LYS A 141 -3.39 14.37 -3.84
N LEU A 142 -2.17 14.29 -4.36
CA LEU A 142 -1.65 13.07 -4.98
C LEU A 142 -1.61 11.91 -4.00
N HIS A 143 -1.08 12.15 -2.80
CA HIS A 143 -0.93 11.14 -1.76
C HIS A 143 -2.27 10.50 -1.42
N ASN A 144 -3.29 11.33 -1.15
CA ASN A 144 -4.63 10.88 -0.82
C ASN A 144 -5.22 10.02 -1.95
N HIS A 145 -5.07 10.46 -3.21
CA HIS A 145 -5.57 9.69 -4.34
C HIS A 145 -4.84 8.36 -4.51
N LEU A 146 -3.51 8.34 -4.35
CA LEU A 146 -2.75 7.10 -4.41
C LEU A 146 -3.20 6.13 -3.32
N LEU A 147 -3.40 6.61 -2.09
CA LEU A 147 -3.92 5.77 -1.01
C LEU A 147 -5.33 5.28 -1.28
N GLU A 148 -6.21 6.12 -1.81
CA GLU A 148 -7.56 5.73 -2.23
C GLU A 148 -7.50 4.60 -3.27
N LYS A 149 -6.73 4.76 -4.34
CA LYS A 149 -6.59 3.74 -5.39
C LYS A 149 -5.90 2.47 -4.93
N LEU A 150 -4.87 2.59 -4.11
CA LEU A 150 -4.25 1.44 -3.46
C LEU A 150 -5.25 0.74 -2.55
N SER A 151 -6.06 1.51 -1.81
CA SER A 151 -7.13 0.98 -0.98
C SER A 151 -8.12 0.22 -1.85
N GLU A 152 -8.64 0.77 -2.95
CA GLU A 152 -9.55 0.09 -3.89
C GLU A 152 -8.98 -1.23 -4.43
N ILE A 153 -7.72 -1.24 -4.84
CA ILE A 153 -7.03 -2.44 -5.33
C ILE A 153 -6.89 -3.49 -4.21
N THR A 154 -6.65 -3.05 -2.97
CA THR A 154 -6.58 -3.92 -1.80
C THR A 154 -7.96 -4.28 -1.20
N LEU A 155 -8.98 -3.46 -1.47
CA LEU A 155 -10.39 -3.54 -1.05
C LEU A 155 -11.25 -4.22 -2.11
N ILE A 156 -10.67 -4.77 -3.19
CA ILE A 156 -11.28 -5.93 -3.84
C ILE A 156 -11.45 -6.93 -2.72
N LYS A 157 -12.65 -6.92 -2.11
CA LYS A 157 -13.03 -7.67 -0.92
C LYS A 157 -12.37 -9.00 -1.08
N SER A 158 -11.38 -9.28 -0.22
CA SER A 158 -10.74 -10.58 -0.29
C SER A 158 -11.87 -11.54 -0.05
N ASP A 159 -12.30 -12.20 -1.13
CA ASP A 159 -13.52 -12.98 -1.10
C ASP A 159 -13.15 -14.20 -0.27
N ILE A 160 -13.31 -14.06 1.05
CA ILE A 160 -12.77 -15.03 1.98
C ILE A 160 -13.64 -16.24 1.79
N THR A 161 -13.07 -17.29 1.22
CA THR A 161 -13.78 -18.53 0.91
C THR A 161 -13.02 -19.69 1.50
N LEU A 162 -13.76 -20.71 1.93
CA LEU A 162 -13.23 -21.96 2.43
C LEU A 162 -13.64 -23.05 1.45
N ASP A 163 -12.67 -23.66 0.79
CA ASP A 163 -12.89 -24.80 -0.08
C ASP A 163 -13.20 -26.04 0.75
N ARG A 164 -13.95 -26.97 0.14
CA ARG A 164 -14.19 -28.31 0.72
C ARG A 164 -12.89 -29.06 0.96
N ASP A 165 -11.85 -28.82 0.15
CA ASP A 165 -10.55 -29.48 0.25
C ASP A 165 -9.66 -28.97 1.40
N GLY A 166 -10.19 -28.13 2.30
CA GLY A 166 -9.45 -27.62 3.46
C GLY A 166 -8.54 -26.42 3.19
N TYR A 167 -8.78 -25.72 2.07
CA TYR A 167 -8.05 -24.50 1.71
C TYR A 167 -8.86 -23.24 2.03
N LEU A 168 -8.21 -22.28 2.67
CA LEU A 168 -8.71 -20.93 2.87
C LEU A 168 -8.15 -20.04 1.75
N HIS A 169 -9.03 -19.39 0.99
CA HIS A 169 -8.64 -18.32 0.08
C HIS A 169 -8.77 -17.00 0.83
N PHE A 170 -7.65 -16.32 1.00
CA PHE A 170 -7.58 -15.07 1.74
C PHE A 170 -6.51 -14.16 1.14
N ASN A 171 -6.85 -12.90 0.88
CA ASN A 171 -5.98 -11.92 0.22
C ASN A 171 -5.29 -12.48 -1.03
N GLY A 172 -6.07 -13.16 -1.91
CA GLY A 172 -5.56 -13.75 -3.15
C GLY A 172 -4.59 -14.91 -2.98
N VAL A 173 -4.38 -15.40 -1.75
CA VAL A 173 -3.51 -16.54 -1.44
C VAL A 173 -4.36 -17.75 -1.06
N LYS A 174 -3.99 -18.92 -1.59
CA LYS A 174 -4.58 -20.22 -1.24
C LYS A 174 -3.78 -20.87 -0.11
N ILE A 175 -4.38 -20.96 1.08
CA ILE A 175 -3.71 -21.37 2.32
C ILE A 175 -4.25 -22.74 2.77
N LEU A 176 -3.37 -23.74 2.92
CA LEU A 176 -3.77 -25.08 3.40
C LEU A 176 -4.01 -25.08 4.92
N ILE A 177 -5.28 -25.05 5.34
CA ILE A 177 -5.65 -25.05 6.76
C ILE A 177 -5.54 -26.45 7.35
N SER A 178 -5.96 -27.47 6.62
CA SER A 178 -5.78 -28.86 7.03
C SER A 178 -5.79 -29.79 5.84
N LYS A 179 -5.02 -30.89 5.95
CA LYS A 179 -5.07 -32.01 5.00
C LYS A 179 -6.28 -32.92 5.23
N SER A 180 -6.86 -32.88 6.44
CA SER A 180 -8.04 -33.65 6.81
C SER A 180 -9.20 -32.72 7.14
N MET A 181 -10.35 -33.00 6.55
CA MET A 181 -11.60 -32.29 6.86
C MET A 181 -12.05 -32.54 8.31
N ASP A 182 -11.50 -33.56 8.99
CA ASP A 182 -11.84 -33.88 10.38
C ASP A 182 -11.00 -33.14 11.43
N SER A 183 -10.23 -32.15 11.01
CA SER A 183 -9.41 -31.37 11.93
C SER A 183 -10.17 -30.21 12.56
N ASP A 184 -9.88 -29.93 13.83
CA ASP A 184 -10.46 -28.79 14.56
C ASP A 184 -10.30 -27.43 13.84
N PRO A 185 -9.16 -27.09 13.20
CA PRO A 185 -9.03 -25.86 12.43
C PRO A 185 -10.02 -25.75 11.25
N TYR A 186 -10.26 -26.86 10.56
CA TYR A 186 -11.20 -26.89 9.44
C TYR A 186 -12.65 -26.74 9.94
N HIS A 187 -13.02 -27.47 10.98
CA HIS A 187 -14.36 -27.39 11.57
C HIS A 187 -14.66 -26.00 12.12
N ILE A 188 -13.69 -25.34 12.78
CA ILE A 188 -13.86 -23.95 13.25
C ILE A 188 -14.14 -23.02 12.08
N LEU A 189 -13.33 -23.06 11.02
CA LEU A 189 -13.57 -22.18 9.87
C LEU A 189 -14.91 -22.50 9.22
N THR A 190 -15.29 -23.77 9.10
CA THR A 190 -16.58 -24.17 8.54
C THR A 190 -17.74 -23.54 9.33
N THR A 191 -17.71 -23.58 10.66
CA THR A 191 -18.72 -22.93 11.51
C THR A 191 -18.70 -21.40 11.37
N LEU A 192 -17.53 -20.77 11.42
CA LEU A 192 -17.40 -19.31 11.28
C LEU A 192 -17.95 -18.81 9.93
N PHE A 193 -17.73 -19.57 8.85
CA PHE A 193 -18.16 -19.18 7.50
C PHE A 193 -19.67 -19.30 7.29
N LYS A 194 -20.42 -20.02 8.15
CA LYS A 194 -21.89 -20.01 8.16
C LYS A 194 -22.43 -18.59 8.39
N ARG A 195 -21.75 -17.81 9.25
CA ARG A 195 -22.07 -16.39 9.53
C ARG A 195 -20.78 -15.61 9.82
N LYS A 196 -20.12 -15.15 8.75
CA LYS A 196 -18.77 -14.56 8.81
C LYS A 196 -18.63 -13.39 9.81
N SER A 197 -19.65 -12.54 9.93
CA SER A 197 -19.66 -11.38 10.83
C SER A 197 -20.10 -11.67 12.27
N LYS A 198 -20.52 -12.91 12.58
CA LYS A 198 -20.99 -13.29 13.92
C LYS A 198 -19.79 -13.52 14.85
N ILE A 199 -19.94 -13.11 16.11
CA ILE A 199 -19.08 -13.55 17.21
C ILE A 199 -19.64 -14.86 17.74
N TRP A 200 -18.85 -15.92 17.69
CA TRP A 200 -19.26 -17.25 18.14
C TRP A 200 -18.71 -17.52 19.53
N SER A 201 -19.53 -18.05 20.44
CA SER A 201 -19.02 -18.65 21.68
C SER A 201 -18.56 -20.09 21.42
N TYR A 202 -17.64 -20.59 22.23
CA TYR A 202 -17.18 -21.98 22.10
C TYR A 202 -18.28 -23.00 22.43
N ASP A 203 -19.21 -22.65 23.31
CA ASP A 203 -20.38 -23.48 23.63
C ASP A 203 -21.27 -23.62 22.39
N GLU A 204 -21.54 -22.51 21.68
CA GLU A 204 -22.31 -22.53 20.42
C GLU A 204 -21.62 -23.36 19.32
N ILE A 205 -20.29 -23.29 19.23
CA ILE A 205 -19.53 -24.09 18.27
C ILE A 205 -19.57 -25.57 18.64
N TRP A 206 -19.49 -25.89 19.93
CA TRP A 206 -19.57 -27.28 20.41
C TRP A 206 -20.93 -27.92 20.09
N GLU A 207 -22.02 -27.21 20.39
CA GLU A 207 -23.38 -27.64 20.07
C GLU A 207 -23.56 -27.90 18.56
N ASP A 208 -22.98 -27.04 17.72
CA ASP A 208 -22.99 -27.17 16.25
C ASP A 208 -22.24 -28.41 15.76
N TRP A 209 -21.21 -28.88 16.48
CA TRP A 209 -20.39 -30.03 16.09
C TRP A 209 -20.93 -31.35 16.63
N HIS A 210 -21.48 -31.34 17.84
CA HIS A 210 -21.78 -32.54 18.62
C HIS A 210 -23.29 -32.75 18.88
N ASN A 211 -24.16 -32.20 18.02
CA ASN A 211 -25.61 -32.43 18.06
C ASN A 211 -26.22 -32.20 19.47
N ASN A 212 -25.89 -31.07 20.10
CA ASN A 212 -26.36 -30.69 21.44
C ASN A 212 -25.86 -31.56 22.62
N GLU A 213 -24.71 -32.22 22.49
CA GLU A 213 -24.01 -32.75 23.68
C GLU A 213 -23.60 -31.60 24.63
N ASN A 214 -23.69 -31.84 25.94
CA ASN A 214 -23.29 -30.86 26.94
C ASN A 214 -21.81 -30.48 26.77
N PHE A 215 -21.52 -29.18 26.67
CA PHE A 215 -20.15 -28.67 26.59
C PHE A 215 -19.39 -28.90 27.90
N ASP A 216 -18.29 -29.67 27.84
CA ASP A 216 -17.31 -29.69 28.94
C ASP A 216 -16.42 -28.46 28.83
N ALA A 217 -16.39 -27.64 29.89
CA ALA A 217 -15.53 -26.48 30.00
C ALA A 217 -14.05 -26.80 29.70
N LYS A 218 -13.57 -28.03 29.87
CA LYS A 218 -12.19 -28.39 29.51
C LYS A 218 -11.90 -28.32 28.01
N ASN A 219 -12.93 -28.35 27.16
CA ASN A 219 -12.80 -28.37 25.70
C ASN A 219 -12.52 -26.98 25.09
N TRP A 220 -12.64 -25.87 25.83
CA TRP A 220 -12.34 -24.53 25.28
C TRP A 220 -10.90 -24.43 24.72
N ARG A 221 -9.95 -25.16 25.32
CA ARG A 221 -8.56 -25.21 24.88
C ARG A 221 -8.41 -25.75 23.46
N LYS A 222 -9.28 -26.67 23.05
CA LYS A 222 -9.30 -27.25 21.71
C LYS A 222 -9.57 -26.16 20.67
N PHE A 223 -10.60 -25.35 20.90
CA PHE A 223 -10.96 -24.24 20.02
C PHE A 223 -9.94 -23.12 20.02
N TYR A 224 -9.40 -22.78 21.19
CA TYR A 224 -8.34 -21.79 21.33
C TYR A 224 -7.09 -22.19 20.52
N ASN A 225 -6.63 -23.44 20.68
CA ASN A 225 -5.46 -23.95 19.98
C ASN A 225 -5.69 -24.04 18.46
N ALA A 226 -6.88 -24.43 18.02
CA ALA A 226 -7.25 -24.44 16.62
C ALA A 226 -7.24 -23.02 16.02
N SER A 227 -7.82 -22.04 16.71
CA SER A 227 -7.81 -20.63 16.30
C SER A 227 -6.40 -20.07 16.19
N TYR A 228 -5.54 -20.40 17.17
CA TYR A 228 -4.12 -20.05 17.14
C TYR A 228 -3.39 -20.65 15.93
N LYS A 229 -3.61 -21.95 15.64
CA LYS A 229 -3.02 -22.62 14.47
C LYS A 229 -3.45 -22.00 13.15
N ILE A 230 -4.72 -21.58 13.04
CA ILE A 230 -5.23 -20.88 11.86
C ILE A 230 -4.47 -19.56 11.67
N ASN A 231 -4.41 -18.71 12.70
CA ASN A 231 -3.69 -17.44 12.62
C ASN A 231 -2.20 -17.65 12.30
N ALA A 232 -1.55 -18.66 12.87
CA ALA A 232 -0.16 -18.97 12.57
C ALA A 232 0.06 -19.31 11.08
N LYS A 233 -0.82 -20.13 10.50
CA LYS A 233 -0.78 -20.47 9.07
C LYS A 233 -1.06 -19.28 8.18
N VAL A 234 -2.08 -18.49 8.52
CA VAL A 234 -2.40 -17.27 7.76
C VAL A 234 -1.25 -16.27 7.82
N ALA A 235 -0.65 -16.08 8.99
CA ALA A 235 0.50 -15.20 9.17
C ALA A 235 1.72 -15.66 8.37
N GLN A 236 1.96 -16.97 8.29
CA GLN A 236 3.07 -17.53 7.51
C GLN A 236 2.93 -17.20 6.03
N GLU A 237 1.73 -17.32 5.47
CA GLU A 237 1.49 -17.14 4.04
C GLU A 237 1.20 -15.67 3.64
N THR A 238 0.67 -14.85 4.56
CA THR A 238 0.14 -13.51 4.23
C THR A 238 0.66 -12.36 5.11
N MET A 239 1.47 -12.65 6.14
CA MET A 239 1.90 -11.70 7.19
C MET A 239 0.77 -11.18 8.11
N VAL A 240 -0.48 -11.58 7.89
CA VAL A 240 -1.63 -11.22 8.74
C VAL A 240 -1.68 -12.10 9.97
N LYS A 241 -1.50 -11.51 11.17
CA LYS A 241 -1.40 -12.24 12.44
C LYS A 241 -2.73 -12.40 13.16
N ASP A 242 -3.72 -11.62 12.77
CA ASP A 242 -4.99 -11.39 13.46
C ASP A 242 -6.21 -11.67 12.56
N PHE A 243 -6.09 -12.68 11.69
CA PHE A 243 -7.19 -13.15 10.84
C PHE A 243 -8.43 -13.54 11.67
N LEU A 244 -8.22 -14.33 12.73
CA LEU A 244 -9.20 -14.58 13.78
C LEU A 244 -8.90 -13.72 15.02
N ILE A 245 -9.95 -13.16 15.61
CA ILE A 245 -9.93 -12.55 16.94
C ILE A 245 -10.57 -13.54 17.90
N PHE A 246 -9.80 -14.04 18.87
CA PHE A 246 -10.26 -15.07 19.80
C PHE A 246 -9.74 -14.84 21.22
N ASN A 247 -10.49 -15.36 22.19
CA ASN A 247 -10.12 -15.44 23.60
C ASN A 247 -10.51 -16.82 24.16
N SER A 248 -10.57 -16.98 25.47
CA SER A 248 -10.93 -18.25 26.12
C SER A 248 -12.41 -18.64 26.00
N LYS A 249 -13.27 -17.76 25.49
CA LYS A 249 -14.73 -17.95 25.40
C LYS A 249 -15.29 -17.78 24.00
N THR A 250 -14.69 -16.92 23.18
CA THR A 250 -15.24 -16.55 21.87
C THR A 250 -14.18 -16.52 20.78
N VAL A 251 -14.65 -16.64 19.54
CA VAL A 251 -13.87 -16.50 18.31
C VAL A 251 -14.71 -15.84 17.22
N ARG A 252 -14.06 -15.04 16.37
CA ARG A 252 -14.67 -14.44 15.17
C ARG A 252 -13.62 -14.21 14.09
N ILE A 253 -14.07 -14.12 12.83
CA ILE A 253 -13.26 -13.54 11.76
C ILE A 253 -13.12 -12.04 12.03
N ASN A 254 -11.93 -11.49 11.83
CA ASN A 254 -11.71 -10.06 12.00
C ASN A 254 -12.49 -9.26 10.95
N ASN A 255 -13.38 -8.37 11.41
CA ASN A 255 -14.24 -7.57 10.53
C ASN A 255 -13.47 -6.66 9.56
N HIS A 256 -12.19 -6.38 9.83
CA HIS A 256 -11.35 -5.64 8.90
C HIS A 256 -11.23 -6.32 7.52
N TYR A 257 -11.52 -7.62 7.45
CA TYR A 257 -11.40 -8.43 6.24
C TYR A 257 -12.75 -8.83 5.60
N LEU A 258 -13.89 -8.40 6.16
CA LEU A 258 -15.24 -8.80 5.70
C LEU A 258 -15.92 -7.76 4.82
#